data_AF-A0A5J4NH86-F1
#
_entry.id   AF-A0A5J4NH86-F1
#
_cell.length_a   1.000
_cell.length_b   1.000
_cell.length_c   1.000
_cell.angle_alpha   90.00
_cell.angle_beta   90.00
_cell.angle_gamma   90.00
#
_symmetry.space_group_name_H-M   'P 1'
#
loop_
_entity.id
_entity.type
_entity.pdbx_description
1 polymer ?
#
loop_
_entity_poly.entity_id
_entity_poly.type
_entity_poly.pdbx_seq_one_letter_code
_entity_poly.pdbx_strand_id
1 'polypeptide(L)'
;MPNLPRTSDENRVVLLLDDNFYYSSMRYTYFLLAKRYGLSFLSVACRCPLSVCLSRNSHRSKSVPDHIIIQMEQKIEWPNPQINRWEKHTVMLDYSSLLTPSHLQMILESITVAMQEPFSYAEETTRLERSDADREINAQSLIHGLDAVLRSTVGQMMAANDSEWKAKHSGLMSRLKSVVMNKMRAKIMKDHPKQSPEEYKEQTVSLF
;
A
#
# COMPACT_ATOMS: atom_id res chain seq x y z
N MET A 1 -21.93 16.20 17.89
CA MET A 1 -22.26 15.21 16.84
C MET A 1 -23.73 14.86 16.99
N PRO A 2 -24.61 15.09 16.00
CA PRO A 2 -26.01 14.73 16.15
C PRO A 2 -26.13 13.20 16.16
N ASN A 3 -26.81 12.66 17.17
CA ASN A 3 -27.20 11.26 17.24
C ASN A 3 -28.10 10.94 16.03
N LEU A 4 -27.67 10.02 15.17
CA LEU A 4 -28.56 9.43 14.19
C LEU A 4 -29.60 8.55 14.90
N PRO A 5 -30.89 8.69 14.58
CA PRO A 5 -31.94 7.87 15.17
C PRO A 5 -31.81 6.43 14.67
N ARG A 6 -31.72 5.47 15.60
CA ARG A 6 -31.89 4.05 15.29
C ARG A 6 -33.37 3.82 15.01
N THR A 7 -33.70 3.48 13.77
CA THR A 7 -35.07 3.17 13.36
C THR A 7 -35.18 1.69 13.03
N SER A 8 -36.31 1.11 13.42
CA SER A 8 -36.72 -0.29 13.27
C SER A 8 -36.73 -0.78 11.81
N ASP A 9 -36.22 -2.00 11.59
CA ASP A 9 -35.99 -2.67 10.29
C ASP A 9 -35.04 -1.92 9.32
N GLU A 10 -33.78 -1.75 9.77
CA GLU A 10 -32.73 -1.18 8.92
C GLU A 10 -32.35 -2.17 7.81
N ASN A 11 -32.54 -1.76 6.56
CA ASN A 11 -32.06 -2.47 5.37
C ASN A 11 -30.52 -2.55 5.43
N ARG A 12 -29.99 -3.62 6.04
CA ARG A 12 -28.55 -3.82 6.22
C ARG A 12 -27.91 -4.09 4.87
N VAL A 13 -27.10 -3.15 4.40
CA VAL A 13 -26.34 -3.29 3.15
C VAL A 13 -24.98 -3.88 3.47
N VAL A 14 -24.66 -5.02 2.85
CA VAL A 14 -23.32 -5.62 2.89
C VAL A 14 -22.62 -5.32 1.57
N LEU A 15 -21.44 -4.72 1.65
CA LEU A 15 -20.57 -4.52 0.49
C LEU A 15 -19.61 -5.70 0.40
N LEU A 16 -19.79 -6.55 -0.61
CA LEU A 16 -18.86 -7.64 -0.90
C LEU A 16 -17.82 -7.17 -1.91
N LEU A 17 -16.55 -7.30 -1.53
CA LEU A 17 -15.43 -7.04 -2.41
C LEU A 17 -14.86 -8.40 -2.84
N ASP A 18 -15.01 -8.73 -4.12
CA ASP A 18 -14.52 -9.99 -4.70
C ASP A 18 -13.21 -9.73 -5.43
N ASP A 19 -12.10 -9.94 -4.73
CA ASP A 19 -10.74 -9.83 -5.25
C ASP A 19 -9.82 -10.82 -4.51
N ASN A 20 -8.64 -11.09 -5.05
CA ASN A 20 -7.65 -11.98 -4.45
C ASN A 20 -7.01 -11.38 -3.19
N PHE A 21 -7.01 -10.05 -3.06
CA PHE A 21 -6.43 -9.32 -1.92
C PHE A 21 -5.05 -9.83 -1.48
N TYR A 22 -4.20 -9.98 -2.49
CA TYR A 22 -2.94 -10.70 -2.43
C TYR A 22 -1.96 -10.18 -1.37
N TYR A 23 -1.88 -8.86 -1.22
CA TYR A 23 -1.05 -8.18 -0.23
C TYR A 23 -1.89 -7.64 0.92
N SER A 24 -1.32 -7.62 2.13
CA SER A 24 -1.92 -7.02 3.32
C SER A 24 -2.23 -5.54 3.11
N SER A 25 -1.40 -4.81 2.36
CA SER A 25 -1.63 -3.40 1.99
C SER A 25 -2.90 -3.18 1.16
N MET A 26 -3.26 -4.15 0.30
CA MET A 26 -4.50 -4.09 -0.47
C MET A 26 -5.71 -4.16 0.46
N ARG A 27 -5.72 -5.11 1.41
CA ARG A 27 -6.77 -5.24 2.43
C ARG A 27 -6.82 -4.03 3.35
N TYR A 28 -5.66 -3.52 3.77
CA TYR A 28 -5.55 -2.37 4.66
C TYR A 28 -6.21 -1.12 4.06
N THR A 29 -6.10 -0.93 2.74
CA THR A 29 -6.74 0.19 2.04
C THR A 29 -8.27 0.19 2.23
N TYR A 30 -8.91 -0.98 2.16
CA TYR A 30 -10.36 -1.10 2.37
C TYR A 30 -10.76 -1.07 3.84
N PHE A 31 -9.91 -1.56 4.73
CA PHE A 31 -10.07 -1.34 6.15
C PHE A 31 -10.10 0.17 6.48
N LEU A 32 -9.17 0.95 5.92
CA LEU A 32 -9.15 2.40 6.09
C LEU A 32 -10.39 3.08 5.49
N LEU A 33 -10.87 2.60 4.36
CA LEU A 33 -12.09 3.10 3.74
C LEU A 33 -13.31 2.83 4.62
N ALA A 34 -13.47 1.59 5.10
CA ALA A 34 -14.54 1.22 6.02
C ALA A 34 -14.50 2.10 7.28
N LYS A 35 -13.32 2.26 7.86
CA LYS A 35 -13.10 3.15 9.01
C LYS A 35 -13.51 4.60 8.72
N ARG A 36 -13.11 5.16 7.57
CA ARG A 36 -13.43 6.54 7.16
C ARG A 36 -14.94 6.80 7.14
N TYR A 37 -15.72 5.79 6.76
CA TYR A 37 -17.18 5.89 6.68
C TYR A 37 -17.91 5.29 7.88
N GLY A 38 -17.19 4.92 8.95
CA GLY A 38 -17.79 4.32 10.15
C GLY A 38 -18.43 2.96 9.90
N LEU A 39 -17.97 2.23 8.87
CA LEU A 39 -18.45 0.91 8.51
C LEU A 39 -17.69 -0.17 9.30
N SER A 40 -18.36 -1.28 9.57
CA SER A 40 -17.70 -2.51 10.00
C SER A 40 -16.89 -3.13 8.86
N PHE A 41 -15.82 -3.83 9.21
CA PHE A 41 -14.92 -4.51 8.27
C PHE A 41 -14.71 -5.94 8.74
N LEU A 42 -14.80 -6.88 7.80
CA LEU A 42 -14.58 -8.31 7.99
C LEU A 42 -13.82 -8.81 6.77
N SER A 43 -12.80 -9.63 6.98
CA SER A 43 -12.15 -10.38 5.90
C SER A 43 -12.60 -11.84 5.92
N VAL A 44 -12.88 -12.39 4.74
CA VAL A 44 -13.08 -13.83 4.56
C VAL A 44 -11.95 -14.34 3.69
N ALA A 45 -11.08 -15.16 4.26
CA ALA A 45 -9.90 -15.68 3.59
C ALA A 45 -10.07 -17.17 3.30
N CYS A 46 -10.14 -17.51 2.01
CA CYS A 46 -10.33 -18.87 1.53
C CYS A 46 -8.96 -19.53 1.29
N ARG A 47 -8.58 -20.48 2.15
CA ARG A 47 -7.40 -21.32 1.96
C ARG A 47 -7.75 -22.54 1.13
N CYS A 48 -7.00 -22.80 0.09
CA CYS A 48 -7.20 -23.97 -0.76
C CYS A 48 -5.83 -24.54 -1.14
N PRO A 49 -5.62 -25.87 -1.06
CA PRO A 49 -4.36 -26.46 -1.47
C PRO A 49 -4.01 -26.13 -2.92
N LEU A 50 -2.75 -25.79 -3.20
CA LEU A 50 -2.27 -25.44 -4.53
C LEU A 50 -2.66 -26.48 -5.60
N SER A 51 -2.59 -27.77 -5.28
CA SER A 51 -2.99 -28.86 -6.18
C SER A 51 -4.47 -28.76 -6.58
N VAL A 52 -5.35 -28.40 -5.65
CA VAL A 52 -6.77 -28.20 -5.90
C VAL A 52 -6.99 -26.93 -6.71
N CYS A 53 -6.27 -25.83 -6.41
CA CYS A 53 -6.32 -24.59 -7.18
C CYS A 53 -5.94 -24.81 -8.65
N LEU A 54 -4.84 -25.53 -8.90
CA LEU A 54 -4.37 -25.87 -10.26
C LEU A 54 -5.37 -26.76 -10.99
N SER A 55 -5.89 -27.79 -10.32
CA SER A 55 -6.93 -28.66 -10.87
C SER A 55 -8.18 -27.88 -11.24
N ARG A 56 -8.67 -26.98 -10.37
CA ARG A 56 -9.83 -26.13 -10.68
C ARG A 56 -9.53 -25.15 -11.81
N ASN A 57 -8.33 -24.59 -11.87
CA ASN A 57 -7.91 -23.66 -12.91
C ASN A 57 -7.93 -24.29 -14.31
N SER A 58 -7.50 -25.55 -14.46
CA SER A 58 -7.52 -26.25 -15.75
C SER A 58 -8.93 -26.48 -16.31
N HIS A 59 -9.95 -26.47 -15.45
CA HIS A 59 -11.36 -26.60 -15.83
C HIS A 59 -12.05 -25.24 -16.06
N ARG A 60 -11.37 -24.10 -15.89
CA ARG A 60 -11.95 -22.77 -16.13
C ARG A 60 -12.00 -22.49 -17.63
N SER A 61 -13.08 -21.85 -18.08
CA SER A 61 -13.20 -21.35 -19.45
C SER A 61 -12.10 -20.34 -19.83
N LYS A 62 -11.58 -19.59 -18.84
CA LYS A 62 -10.43 -18.70 -18.95
C LYS A 62 -9.42 -19.05 -17.87
N SER A 63 -8.58 -20.04 -18.15
CA SER A 63 -7.51 -20.46 -17.25
C SER A 63 -6.39 -19.41 -17.21
N VAL A 64 -5.78 -19.24 -16.04
CA VAL A 64 -4.54 -18.47 -15.88
C VAL A 64 -3.35 -19.42 -16.00
N PRO A 65 -2.17 -19.03 -16.52
CA PRO A 65 -1.02 -19.92 -16.56
C PRO A 65 -0.63 -20.44 -15.16
N ASP A 66 -0.37 -21.74 -15.04
CA ASP A 66 -0.11 -22.39 -13.75
C ASP A 66 1.03 -21.74 -12.96
N HIS A 67 2.09 -21.30 -13.64
CA HIS A 67 3.22 -20.62 -12.99
C HIS A 67 2.81 -19.33 -12.25
N ILE A 68 1.75 -18.64 -12.71
CA ILE A 68 1.22 -17.46 -12.02
C ILE A 68 0.56 -17.86 -10.71
N ILE A 69 -0.22 -18.95 -10.70
CA ILE A 69 -0.88 -19.45 -9.48
C ILE A 69 0.16 -19.93 -8.46
N ILE A 70 1.20 -20.63 -8.94
CA ILE A 70 2.32 -21.08 -8.10
C ILE A 70 3.05 -19.87 -7.48
N GLN A 71 3.35 -18.85 -8.29
CA GLN A 71 3.95 -17.61 -7.79
C GLN A 71 3.03 -16.89 -6.80
N MET A 72 1.72 -16.91 -7.04
CA MET A 72 0.75 -16.33 -6.13
C MET A 72 0.83 -17.01 -4.75
N GLU A 73 0.74 -18.34 -4.68
CA GLU A 73 0.86 -19.09 -3.43
C GLU A 73 2.10 -18.72 -2.60
N GLN A 74 3.23 -18.44 -3.27
CA GLN A 74 4.50 -18.14 -2.60
C GLN A 74 4.57 -16.76 -1.95
N LYS A 75 3.83 -15.76 -2.45
CA LYS A 75 3.89 -14.38 -1.92
C LYS A 75 2.57 -13.86 -1.36
N ILE A 76 1.52 -14.70 -1.31
CA ILE A 76 0.26 -14.30 -0.70
C ILE A 76 0.50 -13.99 0.79
N GLU A 77 0.13 -12.78 1.20
CA GLU A 77 0.25 -12.34 2.58
C GLU A 77 -1.05 -12.69 3.31
N TRP A 78 -1.11 -13.89 3.90
CA TRP A 78 -2.28 -14.32 4.66
C TRP A 78 -2.60 -13.38 5.83
N PRO A 79 -3.89 -13.15 6.15
CA PRO A 79 -4.26 -12.34 7.31
C PRO A 79 -3.63 -12.86 8.60
N ASN A 80 -3.14 -11.96 9.43
CA ASN A 80 -2.51 -12.27 10.71
C ASN A 80 -2.97 -11.28 11.79
N PRO A 81 -4.08 -11.57 12.50
CA PRO A 81 -4.63 -10.71 13.54
C PRO A 81 -3.67 -10.41 14.71
N GLN A 82 -2.66 -11.27 14.93
CA GLN A 82 -1.68 -11.10 16.00
C GLN A 82 -0.68 -9.97 15.68
N ILE A 83 -0.28 -9.87 14.40
CA ILE A 83 0.62 -8.82 13.92
C ILE A 83 -0.20 -7.57 13.56
N ASN A 84 -1.32 -7.77 12.87
CA ASN A 84 -2.19 -6.75 12.33
C ASN A 84 -3.51 -6.74 13.09
N ARG A 85 -3.61 -5.98 14.18
CA ARG A 85 -4.84 -5.89 14.98
C ARG A 85 -6.08 -5.48 14.18
N TRP A 86 -5.92 -4.73 13.10
CA TRP A 86 -7.00 -4.34 12.19
C TRP A 86 -7.60 -5.52 11.42
N GLU A 87 -6.89 -6.65 11.32
CA GLU A 87 -7.39 -7.91 10.75
C GLU A 87 -8.16 -8.77 11.78
N LYS A 88 -8.47 -8.24 12.98
CA LYS A 88 -9.13 -8.98 14.08
C LYS A 88 -10.38 -9.76 13.66
N HIS A 89 -11.18 -9.19 12.76
CA HIS A 89 -12.34 -9.84 12.19
C HIS A 89 -11.92 -10.50 10.88
N THR A 90 -11.30 -11.68 10.98
CA THR A 90 -10.99 -12.54 9.83
C THR A 90 -11.58 -13.92 10.04
N VAL A 91 -12.32 -14.41 9.04
CA VAL A 91 -12.75 -15.80 8.95
C VAL A 91 -11.81 -16.53 8.00
N MET A 92 -11.13 -17.56 8.51
CA MET A 92 -10.31 -18.45 7.70
C MET A 92 -11.15 -19.66 7.30
N LEU A 93 -11.40 -19.85 6.00
CA LEU A 93 -12.17 -20.97 5.46
C LEU A 93 -11.23 -21.97 4.79
N ASP A 94 -11.43 -23.26 5.05
CA ASP A 94 -10.86 -24.30 4.20
C ASP A 94 -11.77 -24.49 2.98
N TYR A 95 -11.24 -24.13 1.82
CA TYR A 95 -11.88 -24.20 0.52
C TYR A 95 -11.34 -25.35 -0.34
N SER A 96 -10.73 -26.36 0.29
CA SER A 96 -10.30 -27.61 -0.37
C SER A 96 -11.46 -28.37 -1.01
N SER A 97 -12.67 -28.24 -0.46
CA SER A 97 -13.91 -28.84 -0.96
C SER A 97 -14.99 -27.78 -1.25
N LEU A 98 -16.21 -28.21 -1.59
CA LEU A 98 -17.34 -27.29 -1.79
C LEU A 98 -17.78 -26.69 -0.45
N LEU A 99 -18.23 -25.44 -0.48
CA LEU A 99 -18.82 -24.82 0.71
C LEU A 99 -20.07 -25.59 1.14
N THR A 100 -20.19 -25.75 2.45
CA THR A 100 -21.35 -26.32 3.11
C THR A 100 -22.19 -25.21 3.73
N PRO A 101 -23.47 -25.48 4.06
CA PRO A 101 -24.31 -24.53 4.80
C PRO A 101 -23.68 -24.05 6.12
N SER A 102 -22.89 -24.89 6.79
CA SER A 102 -22.20 -24.51 8.03
C SER A 102 -21.13 -23.43 7.81
N HIS A 103 -20.39 -23.46 6.69
CA HIS A 103 -19.45 -22.40 6.35
C HIS A 103 -20.17 -21.06 6.11
N LEU A 104 -21.31 -21.09 5.43
CA LEU A 104 -22.11 -19.90 5.20
C LEU A 104 -22.64 -19.33 6.53
N GLN A 105 -23.13 -20.20 7.42
CA GLN A 105 -23.58 -19.79 8.74
C GLN A 105 -22.47 -19.13 9.55
N MET A 106 -21.26 -19.69 9.55
CA MET A 106 -20.08 -19.10 10.21
C MET A 106 -19.77 -17.68 9.68
N ILE A 107 -19.86 -17.47 8.36
CA ILE A 107 -19.66 -16.15 7.75
C ILE A 107 -20.75 -15.18 8.25
N LEU A 108 -22.02 -15.58 8.22
CA LEU A 108 -23.16 -14.74 8.64
C LEU A 108 -23.09 -14.36 10.13
N GLU A 109 -22.70 -15.29 10.98
CA GLU A 109 -22.46 -15.04 12.41
C GLU A 109 -21.30 -14.04 12.59
N SER A 110 -20.21 -14.22 11.84
CA SER A 110 -19.06 -13.32 11.88
C SER A 110 -19.39 -11.90 11.40
N ILE A 111 -20.22 -11.76 10.37
CA ILE A 111 -20.75 -10.46 9.92
C ILE A 111 -21.54 -9.81 11.06
N THR A 112 -22.42 -10.57 11.71
CA THR A 112 -23.23 -10.06 12.84
C THR A 112 -22.35 -9.55 13.98
N VAL A 113 -21.29 -10.28 14.33
CA VAL A 113 -20.31 -9.88 15.36
C VAL A 113 -19.57 -8.61 14.94
N ALA A 114 -19.04 -8.56 13.71
CA ALA A 114 -18.33 -7.38 13.21
C ALA A 114 -19.22 -6.12 13.17
N MET A 115 -20.52 -6.27 12.93
CA MET A 115 -21.49 -5.17 12.96
C MET A 115 -21.74 -4.59 14.36
N GLN A 116 -21.53 -5.38 15.42
CA GLN A 116 -21.69 -4.92 16.81
C GLN A 116 -20.47 -4.11 17.30
N GLU A 117 -19.33 -4.20 16.60
CA GLU A 117 -18.10 -3.49 16.92
C GLU A 117 -17.66 -2.55 15.79
N PRO A 118 -18.42 -1.48 15.46
CA PRO A 118 -17.94 -0.48 14.51
C PRO A 118 -16.66 0.19 15.04
N PHE A 119 -15.68 0.39 14.16
CA PHE A 119 -14.37 0.90 14.56
C PHE A 119 -14.46 2.29 15.20
N SER A 120 -13.84 2.46 16.35
CA SER A 120 -13.70 3.76 17.01
C SER A 120 -12.60 4.59 16.33
N TYR A 121 -12.92 5.86 16.04
CA TYR A 121 -12.04 6.80 15.33
C TYR A 121 -10.72 7.11 16.08
N ALA A 122 -10.65 6.89 17.40
CA ALA A 122 -9.62 7.51 18.25
C ALA A 122 -8.23 6.86 18.19
N GLU A 123 -8.12 5.53 18.15
CA GLU A 123 -6.84 4.87 18.43
C GLU A 123 -5.89 4.79 17.22
N GLU A 124 -6.44 4.75 15.99
CA GLU A 124 -5.66 4.44 14.80
C GLU A 124 -5.51 5.65 13.83
N THR A 125 -6.24 6.74 14.07
CA THR A 125 -6.05 8.01 13.34
C THR A 125 -4.70 8.62 13.66
N THR A 126 -4.32 8.56 14.94
CA THR A 126 -2.98 8.90 15.43
C THR A 126 -1.87 8.09 14.75
N ARG A 127 -2.14 6.84 14.31
CA ARG A 127 -1.15 5.98 13.65
C ARG A 127 -1.00 6.31 12.16
N LEU A 128 -2.09 6.68 11.48
CA LEU A 128 -2.06 7.13 10.08
C LEU A 128 -1.38 8.48 9.94
N GLU A 129 -1.74 9.43 10.81
CA GLU A 129 -1.07 10.74 10.87
C GLU A 129 0.42 10.59 11.14
N ARG A 130 0.82 9.66 12.02
CA ARG A 130 2.23 9.32 12.25
C ARG A 130 2.87 8.66 11.02
N SER A 131 2.22 7.70 10.38
CA SER A 131 2.77 7.05 9.18
C SER A 131 2.95 8.00 8.01
N ASP A 132 2.03 8.95 7.80
CA ASP A 132 2.15 9.92 6.72
C ASP A 132 3.17 11.01 7.08
N ALA A 133 3.26 11.42 8.35
CA ALA A 133 4.33 12.29 8.83
C ALA A 133 5.71 11.62 8.69
N ASP A 134 5.85 10.35 9.04
CA ASP A 134 7.11 9.60 8.92
C ASP A 134 7.51 9.41 7.44
N ARG A 135 6.54 9.21 6.54
CA ARG A 135 6.77 9.18 5.09
C ARG A 135 7.23 10.53 4.56
N GLU A 136 6.60 11.61 4.99
CA GLU A 136 6.99 12.97 4.61
C GLU A 136 8.40 13.30 5.12
N ILE A 137 8.70 12.97 6.38
CA ILE A 137 10.04 13.15 6.97
C ILE A 137 11.10 12.35 6.19
N ASN A 138 10.80 11.12 5.80
CA ASN A 138 11.70 10.29 5.01
C ASN A 138 11.92 10.90 3.61
N ALA A 139 10.85 11.31 2.93
CA ALA A 139 10.94 11.99 1.63
C ALA A 139 11.75 13.29 1.70
N GLN A 140 11.52 14.13 2.71
CA GLN A 140 12.27 15.37 2.93
C GLN A 140 13.75 15.08 3.20
N SER A 141 14.06 14.06 4.01
CA SER A 141 15.43 13.64 4.29
C SER A 141 16.16 13.18 3.02
N LEU A 142 15.49 12.42 2.14
CA LEU A 142 16.04 12.05 0.84
C LEU A 142 16.26 13.27 -0.06
N ILE A 143 15.28 14.17 -0.17
CA ILE A 143 15.36 15.39 -0.99
C ILE A 143 16.55 16.25 -0.56
N HIS A 144 16.75 16.42 0.75
CA HIS A 144 17.91 17.12 1.29
C HIS A 144 19.23 16.44 0.92
N GLY A 145 19.29 15.11 0.98
CA GLY A 145 20.45 14.34 0.55
C GLY A 145 20.78 14.53 -0.93
N LEU A 146 19.79 14.53 -1.81
CA LEU A 146 19.99 14.75 -3.25
C LEU A 146 20.47 16.18 -3.56
N ASP A 147 19.90 17.17 -2.89
CA ASP A 147 20.31 18.57 -3.05
C ASP A 147 21.76 18.80 -2.59
N ALA A 148 22.19 18.12 -1.53
CA ALA A 148 23.58 18.14 -1.08
C ALA A 148 24.53 17.52 -2.12
N VAL A 149 24.17 16.37 -2.70
CA VAL A 149 24.96 15.73 -3.77
C VAL A 149 25.11 16.66 -4.97
N LEU A 150 24.01 17.23 -5.46
CA LEU A 150 24.06 18.15 -6.62
C LEU A 150 24.83 19.44 -6.32
N ARG A 151 24.74 20.00 -5.11
CA ARG A 151 25.58 21.15 -4.72
C ARG A 151 27.06 20.79 -4.75
N SER A 152 27.41 19.60 -4.25
CA SER A 152 28.79 19.12 -4.27
C SER A 152 29.30 18.96 -5.70
N THR A 153 28.53 18.30 -6.57
CA THR A 153 28.89 18.12 -7.99
C THR A 153 29.05 19.45 -8.72
N VAL A 154 28.11 20.39 -8.56
CA VAL A 154 28.24 21.75 -9.12
C VAL A 154 29.47 22.45 -8.56
N GLY A 155 29.71 22.36 -7.25
CA GLY A 155 30.85 22.98 -6.58
C GLY A 155 32.18 22.46 -7.11
N GLN A 156 32.31 21.15 -7.33
CA GLN A 156 33.49 20.53 -7.93
C GLN A 156 33.69 20.99 -9.37
N MET A 157 32.64 21.03 -10.19
CA MET A 157 32.71 21.54 -11.57
C MET A 157 33.09 23.02 -11.60
N MET A 158 32.56 23.84 -10.68
CA MET A 158 32.99 25.23 -10.57
C MET A 158 34.46 25.32 -10.16
N ALA A 159 34.92 24.55 -9.16
CA ALA A 159 36.30 24.59 -8.71
C ALA A 159 37.31 24.15 -9.77
N ALA A 160 36.94 23.19 -10.62
CA ALA A 160 37.80 22.64 -11.68
C ALA A 160 37.97 23.54 -12.91
N ASN A 161 37.23 24.64 -13.02
CA ASN A 161 37.21 25.50 -14.21
C ASN A 161 37.63 26.96 -13.91
N ASP A 162 38.09 27.65 -14.95
CA ASP A 162 38.54 29.04 -14.88
C ASP A 162 37.38 30.06 -14.83
N SER A 163 37.74 31.33 -14.67
CA SER A 163 36.78 32.44 -14.54
C SER A 163 35.95 32.67 -15.80
N GLU A 164 36.52 32.44 -16.99
CA GLU A 164 35.82 32.61 -18.27
C GLU A 164 34.75 31.53 -18.46
N TRP A 165 35.10 30.28 -18.16
CA TRP A 165 34.16 29.16 -18.19
C TRP A 165 33.03 29.35 -17.17
N LYS A 166 33.35 29.80 -15.95
CA LYS A 166 32.37 30.10 -14.88
C LYS A 166 31.37 31.17 -15.31
N ALA A 167 31.83 32.25 -15.94
CA ALA A 167 30.98 33.32 -16.44
C ALA A 167 29.95 32.81 -17.46
N LYS A 168 30.35 31.84 -18.29
CA LYS A 168 29.50 31.27 -19.35
C LYS A 168 28.57 30.16 -18.87
N HIS A 169 28.95 29.36 -17.87
CA HIS A 169 28.24 28.12 -17.53
C HIS A 169 27.59 28.09 -16.14
N SER A 170 27.92 28.99 -15.22
CA SER A 170 27.35 29.01 -13.86
C SER A 170 25.81 29.10 -13.83
N GLY A 171 25.23 29.93 -14.70
CA GLY A 171 23.77 30.03 -14.87
C GLY A 171 23.15 28.76 -15.44
N LEU A 172 23.80 28.11 -16.40
CA LEU A 172 23.34 26.85 -16.98
C LEU A 172 23.38 25.71 -15.95
N MET A 173 24.45 25.61 -15.17
CA MET A 173 24.60 24.61 -14.11
C MET A 173 23.55 24.78 -13.01
N SER A 174 23.27 26.03 -12.64
CA SER A 174 22.21 26.33 -11.68
C SER A 174 20.83 25.90 -12.21
N ARG A 175 20.57 26.14 -13.50
CA ARG A 175 19.31 25.74 -14.15
C ARG A 175 19.18 24.22 -14.27
N LEU A 176 20.23 23.53 -14.70
CA LEU A 176 20.26 22.06 -14.79
C LEU A 176 20.00 21.42 -13.43
N LYS A 177 20.65 21.94 -12.37
CA LYS A 177 20.42 21.49 -10.99
C LYS A 177 18.94 21.58 -10.62
N SER A 178 18.30 22.73 -10.88
CA SER A 178 16.87 22.92 -10.57
C SER A 178 15.97 21.95 -11.34
N VAL A 179 16.27 21.68 -12.61
CA VAL A 179 15.51 20.74 -13.45
C VAL A 179 15.60 19.32 -12.90
N VAL A 180 16.82 18.85 -12.61
CA VAL A 180 17.05 17.51 -12.05
C VAL A 180 16.38 17.38 -10.68
N MET A 181 16.53 18.38 -9.80
CA MET A 181 15.89 18.38 -8.48
C MET A 181 14.37 18.28 -8.55
N ASN A 182 13.73 19.04 -9.43
CA ASN A 182 12.28 19.03 -9.56
C ASN A 182 11.77 17.69 -10.11
N LYS A 183 12.51 17.08 -11.04
CA LYS A 183 12.20 15.74 -11.57
C LYS A 183 12.30 14.68 -10.47
N MET A 184 13.34 14.73 -9.64
CA MET A 184 13.53 13.78 -8.53
C MET A 184 12.49 13.97 -7.42
N ARG A 185 12.13 15.22 -7.08
CA ARG A 185 11.04 15.51 -6.13
C ARG A 185 9.72 14.88 -6.56
N ALA A 186 9.32 15.11 -7.82
CA ALA A 186 8.08 14.54 -8.36
C ALA A 186 8.10 13.00 -8.34
N LYS A 187 9.26 12.39 -8.60
CA LYS A 187 9.45 10.93 -8.57
C LYS A 187 9.35 10.37 -7.14
N ILE A 188 10.06 10.96 -6.17
CA ILE A 188 10.06 10.51 -4.76
C ILE A 188 8.63 10.59 -4.17
N MET A 189 7.92 11.68 -4.46
CA MET A 189 6.53 11.85 -4.00
C MET A 189 5.57 10.83 -4.64
N LYS A 190 5.82 10.41 -5.89
CA LYS A 190 4.96 9.48 -6.63
C LYS A 190 5.28 8.00 -6.37
N ASP A 191 6.55 7.66 -6.23
CA ASP A 191 7.01 6.28 -6.12
C ASP A 191 6.81 5.71 -4.71
N HIS A 192 6.59 6.57 -3.69
CA HIS A 192 6.53 6.24 -2.25
C HIS A 192 7.75 5.40 -1.84
N PRO A 193 8.81 5.97 -1.26
CA PRO A 193 10.21 5.46 -1.29
C PRO A 193 10.33 3.92 -1.41
N LYS A 194 10.26 3.42 -2.66
CA LYS A 194 10.42 2.00 -3.01
C LYS A 194 11.88 1.63 -3.30
N GLN A 195 12.69 2.65 -3.55
CA GLN A 195 14.11 2.55 -3.88
C GLN A 195 14.94 3.00 -2.68
N SER A 196 16.15 2.46 -2.54
CA SER A 196 17.06 2.85 -1.48
C SER A 196 17.55 4.30 -1.68
N PRO A 197 17.94 5.00 -0.61
CA PRO A 197 18.57 6.32 -0.72
C PRO A 197 19.76 6.36 -1.68
N GLU A 198 20.52 5.27 -1.78
CA GLU A 198 21.66 5.10 -2.68
C GLU A 198 21.23 5.08 -4.16
N GLU A 199 20.18 4.33 -4.49
CA GLU A 199 19.64 4.25 -5.86
C GLU A 199 19.15 5.62 -6.35
N TYR A 200 18.51 6.41 -5.48
CA TYR A 200 18.09 7.77 -5.81
C TYR A 200 19.28 8.71 -6.03
N LYS A 201 20.38 8.54 -5.28
CA LYS A 201 21.60 9.33 -5.46
C LYS A 201 22.28 9.02 -6.78
N GLU A 202 22.43 7.73 -7.13
CA GLU A 202 23.02 7.30 -8.39
C GLU A 202 22.23 7.81 -9.60
N GLN A 203 20.90 7.70 -9.56
CA GLN A 203 20.04 8.25 -10.61
C GLN A 203 20.12 9.77 -10.71
N THR A 204 20.25 10.48 -9.58
CA THR A 204 20.39 11.94 -9.56
C THR A 204 21.67 12.39 -10.26
N VAL A 205 22.78 11.68 -10.02
CA VAL A 205 24.05 11.94 -10.71
C VAL A 205 23.97 11.56 -12.19
N SER A 206 23.30 10.45 -12.53
CA SER A 206 23.09 10.03 -13.93
C SER A 206 22.26 11.03 -14.75
N LEU A 207 21.32 11.74 -14.11
CA LEU A 207 20.46 12.74 -14.73
C LEU A 207 21.10 14.14 -14.85
N PHE A 208 22.21 14.39 -14.15
CA PHE A 208 22.86 15.69 -14.03
C PHE A 208 24.11 15.78 -14.92
#